data_AF-A0A5M5E6N4-F1
#
_entry.id   AF-A0A5M5E6N4-F1
#
_cell.length_a   1.000
_cell.length_b   1.000
_cell.length_c   1.000
_cell.angle_alpha   90.00
_cell.angle_beta   90.00
_cell.angle_gamma   90.00
#
_symmetry.space_group_name_H-M   'P 1'
#
loop_
_entity.id
_entity.type
_entity.pdbx_description
1 polymer ?
#
loop_
_entity_poly.entity_id
_entity_poly.type
_entity_poly.pdbx_seq_one_letter_code
_entity_poly.pdbx_strand_id
1 'polypeptide(L)'
;MKRFKNNETIEVLGASFNGVKEMIEHARKRMPKDGVYVGEDSQLYPCFDSEDYMYENRYFTNLVFAKSLEEIDEKLRILNQVERHGNYNKLNCELHPMAYWQGDICHDVLLTEMGDER
;
A
#
# COMPACT_ATOMS: atom_id res chain seq x y z
N MET A 1 0.18 5.78 -13.91
CA MET A 1 0.85 5.01 -12.83
C MET A 1 2.26 5.52 -12.66
N LYS A 2 2.63 5.93 -11.45
CA LYS A 2 3.97 6.43 -11.09
C LYS A 2 4.76 5.35 -10.36
N ARG A 3 6.09 5.43 -10.45
CA ARG A 3 7.03 4.51 -9.77
C ARG A 3 8.00 5.32 -8.93
N PHE A 4 8.22 4.87 -7.70
CA PHE A 4 9.13 5.49 -6.74
C PHE A 4 10.03 4.43 -6.12
N LYS A 5 11.26 4.78 -5.76
CA LYS A 5 12.05 3.92 -4.87
C LYS A 5 11.38 3.87 -3.50
N ASN A 6 11.50 2.74 -2.81
CA ASN A 6 10.82 2.52 -1.52
C ASN A 6 11.22 3.48 -0.39
N ASN A 7 12.32 4.21 -0.56
CA ASN A 7 12.87 5.20 0.36
C ASN A 7 12.76 6.64 -0.14
N GLU A 8 12.22 6.86 -1.35
CA GLU A 8 11.98 8.19 -1.87
C GLU A 8 10.77 8.84 -1.20
N THR A 9 10.74 10.16 -1.17
CA THR A 9 9.56 10.90 -0.72
C THR A 9 8.44 10.77 -1.76
N ILE A 10 7.28 10.31 -1.32
CA ILE A 10 6.09 10.08 -2.14
C ILE A 10 4.98 11.00 -1.62
N GLU A 11 4.50 11.90 -2.46
CA GLU A 11 3.38 12.79 -2.14
C GLU A 11 2.06 12.16 -2.54
N VAL A 12 1.09 12.11 -1.62
CA VAL A 12 -0.25 11.59 -1.85
C VAL A 12 -1.27 12.49 -1.18
N LEU A 13 -2.24 13.01 -1.95
CA LEU A 13 -3.29 13.92 -1.46
C LEU A 13 -2.74 15.14 -0.67
N GLY A 14 -1.55 15.62 -1.03
CA GLY A 14 -0.86 16.75 -0.39
C GLY A 14 -0.07 16.40 0.88
N ALA A 15 -0.02 15.13 1.29
CA ALA A 15 0.85 14.66 2.37
C ALA A 15 2.12 14.02 1.78
N SER A 16 3.30 14.36 2.34
CA SER A 16 4.59 13.85 1.87
C SER A 16 5.11 12.73 2.77
N PHE A 17 5.18 11.50 2.28
CA PHE A 17 5.68 10.35 3.02
C PHE A 17 7.11 10.01 2.61
N ASN A 18 8.01 9.83 3.58
CA ASN A 18 9.41 9.42 3.39
C ASN A 18 9.52 7.90 3.19
N GLY A 19 9.04 7.45 2.03
CA GLY A 19 9.03 6.05 1.64
C GLY A 19 7.85 5.26 2.16
N VAL A 20 7.72 4.03 1.64
CA VAL A 20 6.58 3.15 1.92
C VAL A 20 6.53 2.66 3.37
N LYS A 21 7.68 2.56 4.04
CA LYS A 21 7.73 2.15 5.44
C LYS A 21 7.00 3.15 6.35
N GLU A 22 7.12 4.45 6.07
CA GLU A 22 6.40 5.47 6.82
C GLU A 22 4.88 5.38 6.54
N MET A 23 4.47 5.11 5.30
CA MET A 23 3.05 4.89 4.97
C MET A 23 2.46 3.71 5.77
N ILE A 24 3.18 2.58 5.82
CA ILE A 24 2.78 1.38 6.57
C ILE A 24 2.71 1.69 8.07
N GLU A 25 3.67 2.44 8.61
CA GLU A 25 3.66 2.84 10.01
C GLU A 25 2.42 3.69 10.36
N HIS A 26 2.09 4.67 9.52
CA HIS A 26 0.88 5.49 9.67
C HIS A 26 -0.40 4.66 9.57
N ALA A 27 -0.46 3.69 8.65
CA ALA A 27 -1.60 2.79 8.52
C ALA A 27 -1.82 1.95 9.79
N ARG A 28 -0.75 1.32 10.32
CA ARG A 28 -0.82 0.49 11.52
C ARG A 28 -1.16 1.28 12.78
N LYS A 29 -0.69 2.52 12.88
CA LYS A 29 -1.05 3.43 13.97
C LYS A 29 -2.44 4.05 13.81
N ARG A 30 -3.05 3.94 12.62
CA ARG A 30 -4.27 4.64 12.23
C ARG A 30 -4.21 6.16 12.51
N MET A 31 -3.04 6.74 12.32
CA MET A 31 -2.78 8.17 12.55
C MET A 31 -2.60 8.90 11.23
N PRO A 32 -3.24 10.06 11.03
CA PRO A 32 -3.08 10.80 9.80
C PRO A 32 -1.70 11.43 9.71
N LYS A 33 -1.22 11.63 8.49
CA LYS A 33 -0.10 12.51 8.16
C LYS A 33 -0.66 13.68 7.37
N ASP A 34 -0.54 14.90 7.88
CA ASP A 34 -1.06 16.11 7.25
C ASP A 34 -2.54 15.99 6.81
N GLY A 35 -3.35 15.33 7.65
CA GLY A 35 -4.78 15.09 7.40
C GLY A 35 -5.09 13.96 6.40
N VAL A 36 -4.09 13.19 5.96
CA VAL A 36 -4.26 11.99 5.12
C VAL A 36 -4.10 10.74 5.96
N TYR A 37 -5.11 9.88 5.95
CA TYR A 37 -5.05 8.54 6.53
C TYR A 37 -4.62 7.52 5.49
N VAL A 38 -4.02 6.43 5.96
CA VAL A 38 -3.57 5.31 5.15
C VAL A 38 -4.22 4.03 5.67
N GLY A 39 -4.71 3.17 4.77
CA GLY A 39 -5.13 1.81 5.07
C GLY A 39 -4.14 0.81 4.47
N GLU A 40 -3.86 -0.28 5.18
CA GLU A 40 -2.94 -1.35 4.76
C GLU A 40 -3.71 -2.67 4.58
N ASP A 41 -3.53 -3.31 3.43
CA ASP A 41 -3.87 -4.72 3.20
C ASP A 41 -2.63 -5.46 2.69
N SER A 42 -2.10 -6.37 3.52
CA SER A 42 -0.80 -7.01 3.32
C SER A 42 -0.89 -8.54 3.40
N GLN A 43 -0.17 -9.23 2.51
CA GLN A 43 -0.01 -10.69 2.56
C GLN A 43 1.47 -11.07 2.68
N LEU A 44 1.79 -11.95 3.64
CA LEU A 44 3.13 -12.53 3.78
C LEU A 44 3.52 -13.27 2.49
N TYR A 45 4.78 -13.19 2.12
CA TYR A 45 5.34 -13.99 1.03
C TYR A 45 5.04 -15.49 1.23
N PRO A 46 4.86 -16.28 0.14
CA PRO A 46 4.69 -17.72 0.25
C PRO A 46 5.92 -18.36 0.89
N CYS A 47 5.69 -19.11 1.97
CA CYS A 47 6.69 -19.94 2.63
C CYS A 47 6.42 -21.40 2.26
N PHE A 48 7.45 -22.13 1.88
CA PHE A 48 7.32 -23.53 1.44
C PHE A 48 7.80 -24.53 2.48
N ASP A 49 8.63 -24.08 3.43
CA ASP A 49 9.09 -24.87 4.56
C ASP A 49 9.14 -24.06 5.87
N SER A 50 9.49 -24.73 6.97
CA SER A 50 9.57 -24.09 8.28
C SER A 50 10.69 -23.05 8.38
N GLU A 51 11.75 -23.17 7.57
CA GLU A 51 12.86 -22.22 7.59
C GLU A 51 12.42 -20.88 6.97
N ASP A 52 11.69 -20.93 5.85
CA ASP A 52 11.05 -19.77 5.24
C ASP A 52 10.17 -19.03 6.26
N TYR A 53 9.31 -19.76 6.98
CA TYR A 53 8.45 -19.17 8.00
C TYR A 53 9.21 -18.49 9.15
N MET A 54 10.41 -18.96 9.48
CA MET A 54 11.19 -18.38 10.58
C MET A 54 11.81 -17.03 10.24
N TYR A 55 12.15 -16.80 8.97
CA TYR A 55 12.93 -15.63 8.55
C TYR A 55 12.19 -14.69 7.60
N GLU A 56 11.08 -15.14 6.99
CA GLU A 56 10.32 -14.32 6.06
C GLU A 56 9.61 -13.19 6.79
N ASN A 57 9.90 -11.97 6.35
CA ASN A 57 9.34 -10.74 6.89
C ASN A 57 8.86 -9.79 5.78
N ARG A 58 8.88 -10.25 4.52
CA ARG A 58 8.42 -9.52 3.35
C ARG A 58 6.94 -9.75 3.14
N TYR A 59 6.26 -8.67 2.79
CA TYR A 59 4.84 -8.64 2.54
C TYR A 59 4.56 -7.97 1.21
N PHE A 60 3.66 -8.55 0.43
CA PHE A 60 2.98 -7.80 -0.62
C PHE A 60 2.00 -6.85 0.06
N THR A 61 2.15 -5.56 -0.17
CA THR A 61 1.41 -4.53 0.57
C THR A 61 0.65 -3.62 -0.38
N ASN A 62 -0.68 -3.57 -0.22
CA ASN A 62 -1.57 -2.63 -0.88
C ASN A 62 -1.95 -1.52 0.11
N LEU A 63 -1.91 -0.27 -0.34
CA LEU A 63 -2.17 0.92 0.48
C LEU A 63 -3.27 1.75 -0.17
N VAL A 64 -4.26 2.15 0.63
CA VAL A 64 -5.33 3.08 0.24
C VAL A 64 -5.20 4.37 1.04
N PHE A 65 -5.60 5.49 0.44
CA PHE A 65 -5.50 6.81 1.09
C PHE A 65 -6.84 7.54 1.08
N ALA A 66 -7.10 8.29 2.15
CA ALA A 66 -8.32 9.07 2.32
C ALA A 66 -8.13 10.22 3.31
N LYS A 67 -9.13 11.11 3.41
CA LYS A 67 -9.12 12.23 4.37
C LYS A 67 -9.83 11.91 5.69
N SER A 68 -10.50 10.76 5.79
CA SER A 68 -11.15 10.29 7.01
C SER A 68 -10.90 8.79 7.24
N LEU A 69 -11.03 8.34 8.49
CA LEU A 69 -10.96 6.92 8.83
C LEU A 69 -12.15 6.13 8.29
N GLU A 70 -13.33 6.74 8.25
CA GLU A 70 -14.54 6.11 7.70
C GLU A 70 -14.35 5.72 6.22
N GLU A 71 -13.76 6.63 5.43
CA GLU A 71 -13.44 6.37 4.04
C GLU A 71 -12.33 5.30 3.91
N ILE A 72 -11.33 5.28 4.79
CA ILE A 72 -10.34 4.19 4.82
C ILE A 72 -11.00 2.83 5.08
N ASP A 73 -11.88 2.74 6.07
CA ASP A 73 -12.52 1.47 6.43
C ASP A 73 -13.42 0.96 5.29
N GLU A 74 -14.13 1.87 4.61
CA GLU A 74 -14.89 1.53 3.41
C GLU A 74 -14.00 1.08 2.25
N LYS A 75 -12.90 1.81 1.97
CA LYS A 75 -11.93 1.42 0.94
C LYS A 75 -11.30 0.06 1.23
N LEU A 76 -10.97 -0.25 2.49
CA LEU A 76 -10.44 -1.56 2.89
C LEU A 76 -11.50 -2.66 2.75
N ARG A 77 -12.78 -2.37 3.05
CA ARG A 77 -13.89 -3.30 2.83
C ARG A 77 -14.01 -3.68 1.35
N ILE A 78 -13.91 -2.70 0.45
CA ILE A 78 -13.93 -2.91 -1.01
C ILE A 78 -12.66 -3.66 -1.44
N LEU A 79 -11.47 -3.25 -0.98
CA LEU A 79 -10.18 -3.87 -1.32
C LEU A 79 -10.11 -5.36 -0.96
N ASN A 80 -10.75 -5.75 0.13
CA ASN A 80 -10.85 -7.16 0.54
C ASN A 80 -11.70 -8.01 -0.42
N GLN A 81 -12.55 -7.40 -1.24
CA GLN A 81 -13.37 -8.07 -2.26
C GLN A 81 -12.73 -8.06 -3.64
N VAL A 82 -11.68 -7.24 -3.86
CA VAL A 82 -10.96 -7.17 -5.13
C VAL A 82 -10.23 -8.49 -5.39
N GLU A 83 -10.37 -9.00 -6.61
CA GLU A 83 -9.65 -10.18 -7.07
C GLU A 83 -8.14 -9.90 -7.05
N ARG A 84 -7.39 -10.81 -6.43
CA ARG A 84 -5.92 -10.72 -6.36
C ARG A 84 -5.31 -11.19 -7.68
N HIS A 85 -4.32 -10.45 -8.18
CA HIS A 85 -3.51 -10.87 -9.32
C HIS A 85 -2.05 -11.11 -8.91
N GLY A 86 -1.46 -12.21 -9.39
CA GLY A 86 -0.05 -12.56 -9.17
C GLY A 86 0.37 -12.43 -7.70
N ASN A 87 1.33 -11.55 -7.46
CA ASN A 87 1.95 -11.22 -6.17
C ASN A 87 1.04 -10.44 -5.21
N TYR A 88 -0.21 -10.88 -5.04
CA TYR A 88 -1.23 -10.18 -4.24
C TYR A 88 -1.43 -8.70 -4.61
N ASN A 89 -1.25 -8.37 -5.89
CA ASN A 89 -1.50 -7.03 -6.39
C ASN A 89 -3.01 -6.83 -6.57
N LYS A 90 -3.55 -5.80 -5.92
CA LYS A 90 -4.97 -5.43 -5.95
C LYS A 90 -5.18 -3.96 -6.35
N LEU A 91 -4.25 -3.37 -7.11
CA LEU A 91 -4.42 -2.02 -7.63
C LEU A 91 -5.75 -1.92 -8.39
N ASN A 92 -6.60 -0.99 -7.98
CA ASN A 92 -7.94 -0.80 -8.51
C ASN A 92 -8.22 0.72 -8.67
N CYS A 93 -8.74 1.10 -9.83
CA CYS A 93 -9.06 2.50 -10.14
C CYS A 93 -10.15 3.10 -9.26
N GLU A 94 -11.09 2.29 -8.76
CA GLU A 94 -12.17 2.74 -7.86
C GLU A 94 -11.66 3.19 -6.49
N LEU A 95 -10.48 2.71 -6.10
CA LEU A 95 -9.89 2.95 -4.78
C LEU A 95 -8.83 4.06 -4.79
N HIS A 96 -8.60 4.69 -5.95
CA HIS A 96 -7.61 5.75 -6.10
C HIS A 96 -7.77 6.87 -5.04
N PRO A 97 -6.66 7.49 -4.61
CA PRO A 97 -5.29 7.06 -4.90
C PRO A 97 -4.93 5.78 -4.12
N MET A 98 -4.10 4.94 -4.75
CA MET A 98 -3.60 3.68 -4.18
C MET A 98 -2.10 3.53 -4.39
N ALA A 99 -1.44 2.83 -3.49
CA ALA A 99 -0.07 2.38 -3.69
C ALA A 99 0.05 0.86 -3.53
N TYR A 100 1.03 0.27 -4.20
CA TYR A 100 1.39 -1.13 -4.05
C TYR A 100 2.91 -1.29 -3.97
N TRP A 101 3.37 -2.10 -3.02
CA TRP A 101 4.77 -2.42 -2.85
C TRP A 101 4.96 -3.93 -2.66
N GLN A 102 5.95 -4.50 -3.35
CA GLN A 102 6.24 -5.93 -3.26
C GLN A 102 7.06 -6.30 -2.01
N GLY A 103 7.42 -5.35 -1.14
CA GLY A 103 7.95 -5.73 0.19
C GLY A 103 9.44 -6.02 0.28
N ASP A 104 10.24 -5.69 -0.75
CA ASP A 104 11.71 -5.84 -0.71
C ASP A 104 12.43 -4.55 -1.10
N ILE A 105 13.71 -4.44 -0.73
CA ILE A 105 14.54 -3.25 -0.93
C ILE A 105 14.76 -2.91 -2.40
N CYS A 106 14.70 -3.91 -3.28
CA CYS A 106 14.86 -3.75 -4.72
C CYS A 106 13.55 -3.37 -5.43
N HIS A 107 12.41 -3.47 -4.74
CA HIS A 107 11.10 -3.21 -5.32
C HIS A 107 10.70 -1.74 -5.20
N ASP A 108 10.31 -1.17 -6.34
CA ASP A 108 9.68 0.13 -6.42
C ASP A 108 8.26 0.10 -5.82
N VAL A 109 7.80 1.25 -5.37
CA VAL A 109 6.42 1.52 -4.98
C VAL A 109 5.67 2.01 -6.20
N LEU A 110 4.59 1.32 -6.55
CA LEU A 110 3.67 1.74 -7.60
C LEU A 110 2.60 2.64 -6.98
N LEU A 111 2.41 3.84 -7.50
CA LEU A 111 1.33 4.74 -7.08
C LEU A 111 0.39 4.97 -8.26
N THR A 112 -0.91 4.87 -8.02
CA THR A 112 -1.95 5.16 -9.01
C THR A 112 -2.91 6.22 -8.47
N GLU A 113 -3.22 7.20 -9.30
CA GLU A 113 -4.11 8.33 -8.97
C GLU A 113 -5.24 8.49 -9.99
N MET A 114 -6.30 9.21 -9.62
CA MET A 114 -7.36 9.61 -10.56
C MET A 114 -6.74 10.42 -11.71
N GLY A 115 -6.88 9.92 -12.95
CA GLY A 115 -6.31 10.54 -14.16
C GLY A 115 -5.04 9.89 -14.71
N ASP A 116 -4.58 8.79 -14.13
CA ASP A 116 -3.46 7.98 -14.64
C ASP A 116 -3.81 7.13 -15.89
N GLU A 117 -5.02 7.26 -16.43
CA GLU A 117 -5.46 6.65 -17.70
C GLU A 117 -4.91 7.45 -18.90
N ARG A 118 -3.66 7.20 -19.28
CA ARG A 118 -3.10 7.53 -20.60
C ARG A 118 -2.18 6.43 -21.10
#